data_AF-A0A4Q4CP28-F1
#
_entry.id   AF-A0A4Q4CP28-F1
#
_cell.length_a   1.000
_cell.length_b   1.000
_cell.length_c   1.000
_cell.angle_alpha   90.00
_cell.angle_beta   90.00
_cell.angle_gamma   90.00
#
_symmetry.space_group_name_H-M   'P 1'
#
loop_
_entity.id
_entity.type
_entity.pdbx_description
1 polymer ?
#
loop_
_entity_poly.entity_id
_entity_poly.type
_entity_poly.pdbx_seq_one_letter_code
_entity_poly.pdbx_strand_id
1 'polypeptide(L)'
;MTAAVPGFFVLMSLIVALGAQNVFVLRQGVRREHVGLVVAICAGSDALLILAGVAGLDRLESALPWIEGVARWGGAAFLLGYALIAFRRALGPGDALDPRQRALEAVEAGHAR
;
A
#
# COMPACT_ATOMS: atom_id res chain seq x y z
N MET A 1 11.73 -23.72 -9.41
CA MET A 1 11.72 -23.28 -7.99
C MET A 1 12.22 -21.84 -7.79
N THR A 2 12.92 -21.24 -8.75
CA THR A 2 13.49 -19.88 -8.65
C THR A 2 12.49 -18.73 -8.72
N ALA A 3 11.28 -18.92 -9.29
CA ALA A 3 10.27 -17.87 -9.43
C ALA A 3 9.44 -17.63 -8.15
N ALA A 4 9.42 -18.58 -7.22
CA ALA A 4 8.61 -18.48 -6.00
C ALA A 4 9.11 -17.38 -5.06
N VAL A 5 10.44 -17.20 -4.96
CA VAL A 5 11.06 -16.20 -4.08
C VAL A 5 10.81 -14.77 -4.58
N PRO A 6 11.09 -14.43 -5.86
CA PRO A 6 10.72 -13.13 -6.41
C PRO A 6 9.21 -12.87 -6.34
N GLY A 7 8.38 -13.86 -6.69
CA GLY A 7 6.93 -13.74 -6.63
C GLY A 7 6.42 -13.45 -5.21
N PHE A 8 7.02 -14.08 -4.20
CA PHE A 8 6.73 -13.84 -2.79
C PHE A 8 7.07 -12.41 -2.36
N PHE A 9 8.28 -11.92 -2.69
CA PHE A 9 8.67 -10.55 -2.37
C PHE A 9 7.82 -9.50 -3.09
N VAL A 10 7.42 -9.76 -4.34
CA VAL A 10 6.51 -8.91 -5.10
C VAL A 10 5.13 -8.84 -4.43
N LEU A 11 4.56 -9.98 -4.03
CA LEU A 11 3.28 -10.00 -3.30
C LEU A 11 3.37 -9.25 -1.96
N MET A 12 4.45 -9.46 -1.20
CA MET A 12 4.68 -8.73 0.05
C MET A 12 4.81 -7.22 -0.16
N SER A 13 5.53 -6.80 -1.20
CA SER A 13 5.68 -5.38 -1.53
C SER A 13 4.37 -4.74 -1.98
N LEU A 14 3.52 -5.46 -2.72
CA LEU A 14 2.20 -4.98 -3.11
C LEU A 14 1.31 -4.71 -1.88
N ILE A 15 1.32 -5.63 -0.90
CA ILE A 15 0.53 -5.49 0.34
C ILE A 15 0.99 -4.28 1.16
N VAL A 16 2.29 -4.05 1.26
CA VAL A 16 2.89 -2.93 2.00
C VAL A 16 2.71 -1.59 1.27
N ALA A 17 2.90 -1.56 -0.06
CA ALA A 17 2.81 -0.35 -0.87
C ALA A 17 1.36 0.15 -1.02
N LEU A 18 0.40 -0.77 -1.14
CA LEU A 18 -1.04 -0.47 -1.13
C LEU A 18 -1.58 -0.24 0.29
N GLY A 19 -0.72 -0.22 1.32
CA GLY A 19 -1.11 -0.07 2.73
C GLY A 19 -2.01 1.15 3.00
N ALA A 20 -1.82 2.25 2.27
CA ALA A 20 -2.70 3.42 2.37
C ALA A 20 -4.12 3.16 1.82
N GLN A 21 -4.24 2.41 0.72
CA GLN A 21 -5.53 1.99 0.17
C GLN A 21 -6.22 0.97 1.10
N ASN A 22 -5.45 0.03 1.68
CA ASN A 22 -5.94 -0.94 2.66
C ASN A 22 -6.45 -0.25 3.95
N VAL A 23 -5.77 0.79 4.44
CA VAL A 23 -6.20 1.58 5.60
C VAL A 23 -7.44 2.42 5.28
N PHE A 24 -7.58 2.93 4.06
CA PHE A 24 -8.78 3.64 3.62
C PHE A 24 -10.00 2.71 3.56
N VAL A 25 -9.85 1.53 2.95
CA VAL A 25 -10.89 0.48 2.94
C VAL A 25 -11.22 0.01 4.36
N LEU A 26 -10.23 -0.15 5.25
CA LEU A 26 -10.46 -0.49 6.66
C LEU A 26 -11.21 0.61 7.42
N ARG A 27 -10.88 1.89 7.20
CA ARG A 27 -11.62 3.02 7.81
C ARG A 27 -13.06 3.10 7.31
N GLN A 28 -13.30 2.83 6.04
CA GLN A 28 -14.66 2.73 5.48
C GLN A 28 -15.38 1.46 5.99
N GLY A 29 -14.65 0.35 6.12
CA GLY A 29 -15.11 -0.92 6.70
C GLY A 29 -15.61 -0.79 8.13
N VAL A 30 -14.87 -0.06 8.96
CA VAL A 30 -15.24 0.25 10.35
C VAL A 30 -16.44 1.19 10.42
N ARG A 31 -16.60 2.11 9.46
CA ARG A 31 -17.77 3.00 9.35
C ARG A 31 -19.01 2.35 8.73
N ARG A 32 -18.89 1.13 8.20
CA ARG A 32 -19.98 0.30 7.62
C ARG A 32 -20.83 0.96 6.53
N GLU A 33 -20.36 2.04 5.92
CA GLU A 33 -21.02 2.70 4.79
C GLU A 33 -20.27 2.42 3.49
N HIS A 34 -20.99 1.91 2.48
CA HIS A 34 -20.57 1.84 1.06
C HIS A 34 -19.22 1.15 0.74
N VAL A 35 -18.74 0.27 1.62
CA VAL A 35 -17.46 -0.45 1.51
C VAL A 35 -17.32 -1.20 0.17
N GLY A 36 -18.39 -1.87 -0.28
CA GLY A 36 -18.36 -2.66 -1.51
C GLY A 36 -18.12 -1.83 -2.77
N LEU A 37 -18.70 -0.62 -2.85
CA LEU A 37 -18.53 0.26 -4.01
C LEU A 37 -17.11 0.83 -4.07
N VAL A 38 -16.58 1.25 -2.91
CA VAL A 38 -15.22 1.79 -2.79
C VAL A 38 -14.20 0.72 -3.17
N VAL A 39 -14.37 -0.51 -2.67
CA VAL A 39 -13.48 -1.64 -3.00
C VAL A 39 -13.54 -1.97 -4.48
N ALA A 40 -14.73 -2.01 -5.09
CA ALA A 40 -14.88 -2.30 -6.52
C ALA A 40 -14.19 -1.26 -7.41
N ILE A 41 -14.34 0.04 -7.09
CA ILE A 41 -13.69 1.11 -7.84
C ILE A 41 -12.16 1.07 -7.66
N CYS A 42 -11.68 0.84 -6.43
CA CYS A 42 -10.24 0.78 -6.14
C CYS A 42 -9.59 -0.44 -6.83
N ALA A 43 -10.16 -1.63 -6.65
CA ALA A 43 -9.67 -2.85 -7.28
C ALA A 43 -9.75 -2.78 -8.81
N GLY A 44 -10.82 -2.20 -9.35
CA GLY A 44 -10.94 -1.97 -10.79
C GLY A 44 -9.88 -1.01 -11.32
N SER A 45 -9.59 0.06 -10.59
CA SER A 45 -8.55 1.04 -10.97
C SER A 45 -7.15 0.43 -10.91
N ASP A 46 -6.83 -0.30 -9.86
CA ASP A 46 -5.54 -0.99 -9.71
C ASP A 46 -5.36 -2.05 -10.81
N ALA A 47 -6.39 -2.84 -11.11
CA ALA A 47 -6.35 -3.82 -12.20
C ALA A 47 -6.11 -3.15 -13.56
N LEU A 48 -6.82 -2.05 -13.86
CA LEU A 48 -6.65 -1.30 -15.10
C LEU A 48 -5.24 -0.69 -15.20
N LEU A 49 -4.73 -0.09 -14.13
CA LEU A 49 -3.39 0.48 -14.08
C LEU A 49 -2.30 -0.58 -14.27
N ILE A 50 -2.44 -1.75 -13.64
CA ILE A 50 -1.51 -2.87 -13.81
C ILE A 50 -1.52 -3.36 -15.25
N LEU A 51 -2.71 -3.60 -15.83
CA LEU A 51 -2.84 -4.08 -17.21
C LEU A 51 -2.28 -3.07 -18.22
N ALA A 52 -2.59 -1.78 -18.05
CA ALA A 52 -2.06 -0.72 -18.88
C ALA A 52 -0.53 -0.59 -18.75
N GLY A 53 0.00 -0.74 -17.52
CA GLY A 53 1.43 -0.73 -17.25
C GLY A 53 2.16 -1.87 -17.95
N VAL A 54 1.69 -3.12 -17.80
CA VAL A 54 2.31 -4.30 -18.42
C VAL A 54 2.21 -4.22 -19.95
N ALA A 55 1.03 -3.93 -20.50
CA ALA A 55 0.84 -3.85 -21.95
C ALA A 55 1.55 -2.64 -22.60
N GLY A 56 1.79 -1.58 -21.83
CA GLY A 56 2.55 -0.41 -22.26
C GLY A 56 4.05 -0.67 -22.23
N LEU A 57 4.56 -1.28 -21.16
CA LEU A 57 5.99 -1.58 -20.99
C LEU A 57 6.47 -2.61 -22.02
N ASP A 58 5.66 -3.64 -22.28
CA ASP A 58 5.95 -4.69 -23.28
C ASP A 58 6.13 -4.11 -24.70
N ARG A 59 5.28 -3.15 -25.08
CA ARG A 59 5.43 -2.43 -26.35
C ARG A 59 6.63 -1.48 -26.36
N LEU A 60 6.90 -0.83 -25.23
CA LEU A 60 7.96 0.18 -25.13
C LEU A 60 9.36 -0.43 -25.11
N GLU A 61 9.52 -1.62 -24.53
CA GLU A 61 10.76 -2.40 -24.54
C GLU A 61 11.20 -2.72 -25.98
N SER A 62 10.24 -3.07 -26.85
CA SER A 62 10.53 -3.34 -28.27
C SER A 62 11.09 -2.13 -29.03
N ALA A 63 10.80 -0.92 -28.56
CA ALA A 63 11.24 0.33 -29.18
C ALA A 63 12.51 0.93 -28.52
N LEU A 64 12.69 0.73 -27.21
CA LEU A 64 13.77 1.34 -26.42
C LEU A 64 14.32 0.32 -25.40
N PRO A 65 15.33 -0.49 -25.76
CA PRO A 65 15.80 -1.60 -24.93
C PRO A 65 16.49 -1.17 -23.61
N TRP A 66 16.81 0.10 -23.44
CA TRP A 66 17.39 0.63 -22.19
C TRP A 66 16.34 0.98 -21.13
N ILE A 67 15.05 1.04 -21.50
CA ILE A 67 13.97 1.41 -20.58
C ILE A 67 13.79 0.37 -19.48
N GLU A 68 13.97 -0.92 -19.78
CA GLU A 68 13.88 -1.99 -18.78
C GLU A 68 14.89 -1.75 -17.64
N GLY A 69 16.14 -1.43 -17.99
CA GLY A 69 17.19 -1.14 -17.02
C GLY A 69 16.86 0.05 -16.14
N VAL A 70 16.41 1.16 -16.74
CA VAL A 70 16.03 2.37 -15.99
C VAL A 70 14.80 2.14 -15.12
N ALA A 71 13.77 1.44 -15.63
CA ALA A 71 12.57 1.12 -14.87
C ALA A 71 12.90 0.21 -13.66
N ARG A 72 13.77 -0.79 -13.87
CA ARG A 72 14.21 -1.72 -12.81
C ARG A 72 15.01 -1.01 -11.73
N TRP A 73 16.05 -0.27 -12.11
CA TRP A 73 16.92 0.42 -11.14
C TRP A 73 16.24 1.64 -10.51
N GLY A 74 15.42 2.36 -11.26
CA GLY A 74 14.60 3.46 -10.76
C GLY A 74 13.56 2.97 -9.74
N GLY A 75 12.85 1.87 -10.06
CA GLY A 75 11.91 1.23 -9.14
C GLY A 75 12.60 0.73 -7.86
N ALA A 76 13.76 0.09 -7.98
CA ALA A 76 14.54 -0.36 -6.82
C ALA A 76 14.99 0.80 -5.93
N ALA A 77 15.50 1.90 -6.50
CA ALA A 77 15.91 3.10 -5.76
C ALA A 77 14.72 3.75 -5.05
N PHE A 78 13.57 3.83 -5.73
CA PHE A 78 12.33 4.36 -5.15
C PHE A 78 11.86 3.51 -3.95
N LEU A 79 11.82 2.18 -4.10
CA LEU A 79 11.43 1.26 -3.04
C LEU A 79 12.38 1.31 -1.84
N LEU A 80 13.69 1.38 -2.08
CA LEU A 80 14.69 1.56 -1.02
C LEU A 80 14.49 2.88 -0.26
N GLY A 81 14.28 3.98 -0.99
CA GLY A 81 13.97 5.28 -0.39
C GLY A 81 12.70 5.25 0.47
N TYR A 82 11.63 4.66 -0.05
CA TYR A 82 10.38 4.50 0.69
C TYR A 82 10.54 3.61 1.93
N ALA A 83 11.26 2.49 1.81
CA ALA A 83 11.56 1.60 2.92
C ALA A 83 12.34 2.32 4.03
N LEU A 84 13.31 3.16 3.67
CA LEU A 84 14.04 3.99 4.63
C LEU A 84 13.13 5.00 5.33
N ILE A 85 12.24 5.68 4.61
CA ILE A 85 11.26 6.61 5.20
C ILE A 85 10.31 5.87 6.16
N ALA A 86 9.81 4.70 5.74
CA ALA A 86 8.93 3.88 6.56
C ALA A 86 9.64 3.36 7.81
N PHE A 87 10.89 2.91 7.68
CA PHE A 87 11.72 2.47 8.79
C PHE A 87 12.00 3.61 9.77
N ARG A 88 12.30 4.81 9.26
CA ARG A 88 12.46 6.01 10.09
C ARG A 88 11.16 6.39 10.82
N ARG A 89 10.00 6.25 10.18
CA ARG A 89 8.69 6.45 10.82
C ARG A 89 8.42 5.43 11.94
N ALA A 90 8.82 4.18 11.74
CA ALA A 90 8.71 3.14 12.77
C ALA A 90 9.64 3.39 13.97
N LEU A 91 10.76 4.07 13.76
CA LEU A 91 11.72 4.45 14.80
C LEU A 91 11.43 5.81 15.46
N GLY A 92 10.61 6.66 14.85
CA GLY A 92 10.13 7.88 15.47
C GLY A 92 9.17 7.57 16.62
N PRO A 93 8.96 8.49 17.58
CA PRO A 93 7.92 8.33 18.61
C PRO A 93 6.60 8.15 17.88
N GLY A 94 6.10 6.92 17.84
CA GLY A 94 4.89 6.61 17.11
C GLY A 94 3.75 7.43 17.70
N ASP A 95 2.84 7.88 16.83
CA ASP A 95 1.41 7.86 17.14
C ASP A 95 1.01 6.41 17.44
N ALA A 96 1.61 5.82 18.49
CA ALA A 96 1.03 4.73 19.21
C ALA A 96 -0.34 5.29 19.58
N LEU A 97 -1.37 4.79 18.89
CA LEU A 97 -2.73 4.84 19.36
C LEU A 97 -2.67 4.34 20.79
N ASP A 98 -2.45 5.25 21.74
CA ASP A 98 -2.24 4.89 23.13
C ASP A 98 -3.54 4.24 23.55
N PRO A 99 -3.57 2.92 23.76
CA PRO A 99 -4.79 2.23 24.10
C PRO A 99 -5.37 2.80 25.40
N ARG A 100 -4.52 3.40 26.25
CA ARG A 100 -4.94 4.08 27.47
C ARG A 100 -5.72 5.36 27.17
N GLN A 101 -5.36 6.13 26.16
CA GLN A 101 -6.04 7.39 25.83
C GLN A 101 -7.47 7.13 25.31
N ARG A 102 -7.66 6.09 24.48
CA ARG A 102 -9.00 5.62 24.07
C ARG A 102 -9.82 5.02 25.21
N ALA A 103 -9.17 4.30 26.13
CA ALA A 103 -9.85 3.75 27.30
C ALA A 103 -10.32 4.87 28.25
N LEU A 104 -9.53 5.93 28.39
CA LEU A 104 -9.89 7.11 29.19
C LEU A 104 -11.06 7.89 28.56
N GLU A 105 -11.03 8.16 27.25
CA GLU A 105 -12.15 8.79 26.54
C GLU A 105 -13.45 7.96 26.61
N ALA A 106 -13.35 6.63 26.53
CA ALA A 106 -14.51 5.74 26.65
C ALA A 106 -15.10 5.71 28.07
N VAL A 107 -14.26 5.83 29.11
CA VAL A 107 -14.69 5.93 30.51
C VAL A 107 -15.32 7.29 30.80
N GLU A 108 -14.73 8.39 30.30
CA GLU A 108 -15.32 9.74 30.41
C GLU A 108 -16.66 9.84 29.69
N ALA A 109 -16.78 9.27 28.49
CA ALA A 109 -18.04 9.21 27.75
C ALA A 109 -19.11 8.32 28.42
N GLY A 110 -18.69 7.35 29.24
CA GLY A 110 -19.58 6.51 30.06
C GLY A 110 -20.07 7.21 31.33
N HIS A 111 -19.32 8.16 31.87
CA HIS A 111 -19.70 8.95 33.04
C HIS A 111 -20.61 10.15 32.72
N ALA A 112 -20.70 10.54 31.45
CA ALA A 112 -21.56 11.63 30.97
C ALA A 112 -22.99 11.19 30.58
N ARG A 113 -23.36 9.92 30.78
CA ARG A 113 -24.74 9.40 30.64
C ARG A 113 -25.27 8.97 31.99
#